data_AF-A0A6C0JEU3-F1
#
_entry.id   AF-A0A6C0JEU3-F1
#
_cell.length_a   1.000
_cell.length_b   1.000
_cell.length_c   1.000
_cell.angle_alpha   90.00
_cell.angle_beta   90.00
_cell.angle_gamma   90.00
#
_symmetry.space_group_name_H-M   'P 1'
#
loop_
_entity.id
_entity.type
_entity.pdbx_description
1 polymer ?
#
loop_
_entity_poly.entity_id
_entity_poly.type
_entity_poly.pdbx_seq_one_letter_code
_entity_poly.pdbx_strand_id
1 'polypeptide(L)' 'MGLFKYVNFTVFLLSFAFGLFAVYMTVSDTRKIYVYPTPENVDALLYKDKTDTCFSFVQEEIKCPKDESKISKVPVQY' A
#
# COMPACT_ATOMS: atom_id res chain seq x y z
N MET A 1 -20.48 38.95 -15.57
CA MET A 1 -19.17 39.36 -16.14
C MET A 1 -18.22 38.19 -15.94
N GLY A 2 -17.90 37.42 -17.00
CA GLY A 2 -17.26 36.11 -16.86
C GLY A 2 -15.75 36.16 -16.66
N LEU A 3 -15.21 35.20 -15.89
CA LEU A 3 -13.77 35.04 -15.59
C LEU A 3 -12.88 34.95 -16.84
N PHE A 4 -13.40 34.43 -17.96
CA PHE A 4 -12.71 34.35 -19.25
C PHE A 4 -12.41 35.71 -19.90
N LYS A 5 -12.86 36.82 -19.30
CA LYS A 5 -12.47 38.18 -19.73
C LYS A 5 -11.06 38.57 -19.29
N TYR A 6 -10.52 37.91 -18.26
CA TYR A 6 -9.22 38.22 -17.65
C TYR A 6 -8.16 37.13 -17.87
N VAL A 7 -8.59 35.93 -18.27
CA VAL A 7 -7.73 34.76 -18.44
C VAL A 7 -7.88 34.22 -19.84
N ASN A 8 -6.77 34.11 -20.56
CA ASN A 8 -6.74 33.45 -21.86
C ASN A 8 -6.87 31.93 -21.66
N PHE A 9 -7.99 31.38 -22.13
CA PHE A 9 -8.33 29.97 -21.93
C PHE A 9 -7.29 29.01 -22.53
N THR A 10 -6.76 29.31 -23.72
CA THR A 10 -5.75 28.48 -24.39
C THR A 10 -4.45 28.45 -23.60
N VAL A 11 -3.99 29.60 -23.12
CA VAL A 11 -2.76 29.70 -22.30
C VAL A 11 -2.94 28.97 -20.98
N PHE A 12 -4.09 29.15 -20.32
CA PHE A 12 -4.42 28.44 -19.08
C PHE A 12 -4.38 26.92 -19.27
N LEU A 13 -4.99 26.41 -20.34
CA LEU A 13 -5.06 24.98 -20.60
C LEU A 13 -3.69 24.37 -20.90
N LEU A 14 -2.85 25.09 -21.67
CA LEU A 14 -1.47 24.67 -21.93
C LEU A 14 -0.64 24.66 -20.64
N SER A 15 -0.68 25.73 -19.84
CA SER A 15 0.05 25.78 -18.56
C SER A 15 -0.43 24.72 -17.57
N PHE A 16 -1.74 24.42 -17.55
CA PHE A 16 -2.30 23.36 -16.72
C PHE A 16 -1.81 21.97 -17.15
N ALA A 17 -1.80 21.69 -18.46
CA ALA A 17 -1.29 20.43 -18.99
C ALA A 17 0.20 20.24 -18.67
N PHE A 18 1.01 21.28 -18.82
CA PHE A 18 2.43 21.25 -18.41
C PHE A 18 2.62 21.04 -16.91
N GLY A 19 1.77 21.67 -16.08
CA GLY A 19 1.80 21.46 -14.63
C GLY A 19 1.48 20.02 -14.24
N LEU A 20 0.43 19.43 -14.81
CA LEU A 20 0.09 18.01 -14.58
C LEU A 20 1.23 17.08 -15.02
N PHE A 21 1.82 17.35 -16.18
CA PHE A 21 2.95 16.57 -16.69
C PHE A 21 4.17 16.65 -15.77
N ALA A 22 4.51 17.83 -15.28
CA ALA A 22 5.62 18.02 -14.34
C ALA A 22 5.39 17.22 -13.05
N VAL A 23 4.19 17.31 -12.46
CA VAL A 23 3.84 16.54 -11.26
C VAL A 23 3.97 15.04 -11.52
N TYR A 24 3.45 14.55 -12.65
CA TYR A 24 3.55 13.13 -13.03
C TYR A 24 5.00 12.66 -13.15
N MET A 25 5.89 13.46 -13.73
CA MET A 25 7.31 13.11 -13.85
C MET A 25 8.05 13.17 -12.51
N THR A 26 7.61 14.02 -11.58
CA THR A 26 8.26 14.18 -10.26
C THR A 26 7.73 13.25 -9.18
N VAL A 27 6.60 12.57 -9.42
CA VAL A 27 6.04 11.64 -8.43
C VAL A 27 6.99 10.46 -8.28
N SER A 28 7.34 10.10 -7.04
CA SER A 28 8.21 8.97 -6.77
C SER A 28 7.51 7.65 -7.04
N ASP A 29 8.27 6.64 -7.44
CA ASP A 29 7.75 5.29 -7.64
C ASP A 29 7.08 4.76 -6.38
N THR A 30 5.92 4.12 -6.56
CA THR A 30 5.24 3.39 -5.48
C THR A 30 6.14 2.27 -4.99
N ARG A 31 6.74 2.44 -3.81
CA ARG A 31 7.58 1.42 -3.18
C ARG A 31 6.69 0.27 -2.70
N LYS A 32 6.88 -0.92 -3.28
CA LYS A 32 6.30 -2.16 -2.74
C LYS A 32 7.06 -2.54 -1.48
N ILE A 33 6.36 -2.57 -0.34
CA ILE A 33 6.90 -3.01 0.95
C ILE A 33 6.31 -4.39 1.24
N TYR A 34 7.17 -5.38 1.45
CA TYR A 34 6.75 -6.71 1.88
C TYR A 34 6.64 -6.71 3.40
N VAL A 35 5.41 -6.85 3.91
CA VAL A 35 5.10 -6.92 5.34
C VAL A 35 4.59 -8.32 5.64
N TYR A 36 5.18 -8.96 6.64
CA TYR A 36 4.75 -10.27 7.10
C TYR A 36 3.69 -10.15 8.20
N PRO A 37 2.75 -11.10 8.28
CA PRO A 37 1.81 -11.15 9.38
C PRO A 37 2.53 -11.36 10.71
N THR A 38 2.32 -10.45 11.64
CA THR A 38 2.73 -10.52 13.04
C THR A 38 1.49 -10.43 13.92
N PRO A 39 1.52 -10.96 15.16
CA PRO A 39 0.40 -10.84 16.10
C PRO A 39 -0.14 -9.40 16.25
N GLU A 40 0.74 -8.41 16.10
CA GLU A 40 0.42 -6.99 16.26
C GLU A 40 -0.21 -6.35 15.02
N ASN A 41 0.05 -6.89 13.82
CA ASN A 41 -0.37 -6.28 12.55
C ASN A 41 -1.45 -7.10 11.81
N VAL A 42 -1.73 -8.32 12.28
CA VAL A 42 -2.62 -9.29 11.64
C VAL A 42 -4.04 -8.77 11.46
N ASP A 43 -4.51 -7.95 12.40
CA ASP A 43 -5.85 -7.35 12.38
C ASP A 43 -5.92 -6.01 11.62
N ALA A 44 -4.76 -5.40 11.35
CA ALA A 44 -4.67 -4.08 10.74
C ALA A 44 -4.41 -4.12 9.23
N LEU A 45 -3.93 -5.25 8.70
CA LEU A 45 -3.45 -5.37 7.32
C LEU A 45 -4.15 -6.50 6.56
N LEU A 46 -4.39 -6.26 5.27
CA LEU A 46 -4.80 -7.28 4.31
C LEU A 46 -3.58 -7.74 3.52
N TYR A 47 -3.48 -9.05 3.34
CA TYR A 47 -2.38 -9.69 2.62
C TYR A 47 -2.85 -10.06 1.22
N LYS A 48 -1.95 -9.90 0.26
CA LYS A 48 -2.20 -10.20 -1.14
C LYS A 48 -1.37 -11.40 -1.54
N ASP A 49 -2.01 -12.44 -2.05
CA ASP A 49 -1.32 -13.63 -2.55
C ASP A 49 -0.78 -13.44 -3.98
N LYS A 50 -0.18 -14.50 -4.52
CA LYS A 50 0.32 -14.53 -5.90
C LYS A 50 -0.80 -14.61 -6.95
N THR A 51 -2.05 -14.85 -6.55
CA THR A 51 -3.22 -14.91 -7.43
C THR A 51 -4.01 -13.59 -7.46
N ASP A 52 -3.41 -12.52 -6.90
CA ASP A 52 -4.02 -11.21 -6.71
C ASP A 52 -5.26 -11.19 -5.79
N THR A 53 -5.47 -12.25 -4.99
CA THR A 53 -6.54 -12.34 -4.00
C THR A 53 -6.11 -11.72 -2.68
N CYS A 54 -6.95 -10.86 -2.12
CA CYS A 54 -6.74 -10.25 -0.80
C CYS A 54 -7.42 -11.08 0.29
N PHE A 55 -6.72 -11.34 1.40
CA PHE A 55 -7.22 -12.10 2.54
C PHE A 55 -6.65 -11.55 3.86
N SER A 56 -7.34 -11.84 4.97
CA SER A 56 -6.88 -11.54 6.33
C SER A 56 -6.56 -12.83 7.07
N PHE A 57 -5.64 -12.75 8.02
CA PHE A 57 -5.41 -13.82 8.98
C PHE A 57 -6.21 -13.53 10.25
N VAL A 58 -6.61 -14.58 10.95
CA VAL A 58 -7.20 -14.47 12.29
C VAL A 58 -6.24 -15.17 13.24
N GLN A 59 -5.82 -14.47 14.28
CA GLN A 59 -5.02 -15.06 15.33
C GLN A 59 -5.94 -15.64 16.41
N GLU A 60 -5.62 -16.86 16.84
CA GLU A 60 -6.24 -17.49 18.00
C GLU A 60 -5.18 -17.66 19.09
N GLU A 61 -5.41 -17.06 20.26
CA GLU A 61 -4.55 -17.26 21.42
C GLU A 61 -4.87 -18.61 22.07
N ILE A 62 -3.90 -19.51 22.08
CA ILE A 62 -4.00 -20.84 22.69
C ILE A 62 -2.98 -20.99 23.82
N LYS A 63 -3.27 -21.90 24.77
CA LYS A 63 -2.28 -22.27 25.78
C LYS A 63 -1.12 -23.00 25.13
N CYS A 64 0.09 -22.53 25.36
CA CYS A 64 1.30 -23.18 24.85
C CYS A 64 1.34 -24.66 25.28
N PRO A 65 1.46 -25.60 24.32
CA PRO A 65 1.54 -27.01 24.64
C PRO A 65 2.82 -27.31 25.44
N LYS A 66 2.72 -28.23 26.41
CA LYS A 66 3.89 -28.69 27.19
C LYS A 66 4.90 -29.49 26.36
N ASP A 67 4.44 -30.01 25.23
CA ASP A 67 5.22 -30.82 24.29
C ASP A 67 5.83 -29.89 23.23
N GLU A 68 7.16 -29.73 23.28
CA GLU A 68 7.91 -28.84 22.39
C GLU A 68 7.82 -29.25 20.91
N SER A 69 7.54 -30.53 20.61
CA SER A 69 7.40 -31.00 19.22
C SER A 69 6.19 -30.42 18.50
N LYS A 70 5.21 -29.93 19.25
CA LYS A 70 3.99 -29.29 18.73
C LYS A 70 4.18 -27.79 18.51
N ILE A 71 5.34 -27.24 18.86
CA ILE A 71 5.66 -25.82 18.69
C ILE A 71 6.40 -25.66 17.36
N SER A 72 5.73 -25.08 16.37
CA SER A 72 6.37 -24.74 15.10
C SER A 72 7.32 -23.56 15.29
N LYS A 73 8.62 -23.78 15.07
CA LYS A 73 9.62 -22.72 15.01
C LYS A 73 9.73 -22.24 13.57
N VAL A 74 9.31 -21.00 13.31
CA VAL A 74 9.52 -20.36 12.01
C VAL A 74 10.95 -19.80 11.98
N PRO A 75 11.85 -20.28 11.10
CA PRO A 75 13.20 -19.76 11.03
C PRO A 75 13.20 -18.35 10.44
N VAL A 76 14.15 -17.51 10.87
CA VAL A 76 14.40 -16.21 10.26
C VAL A 76 14.74 -16.44 8.78
N GLN A 77 13.90 -15.96 7.87
CA GLN A 77 14.15 -16.03 6.43
C GLN A 77 14.97 -14.80 6.06
N TYR A 78 16.21 -15.02 5.59
CA TYR A 78 17.08 -13.99 5.01
C TYR A 78 16.72 -13.69 3.56
#